data_AF-A0A6P2AEE9-F1
#
_entry.id   AF-A0A6P2AEE9-F1
#
_cell.length_a   1.000
_cell.length_b   1.000
_cell.length_c   1.000
_cell.angle_alpha   90.00
_cell.angle_beta   90.00
_cell.angle_gamma   90.00
#
_symmetry.space_group_name_H-M   'P 1'
#
loop_
_entity.id
_entity.type
_entity.pdbx_description
1 polymer ?
#
loop_
_entity_poly.entity_id
_entity_poly.type
_entity_poly.pdbx_seq_one_letter_code
_entity_poly.pdbx_strand_id
1 'polypeptide(L)' 'MKTNVGSLDRLIRLLLASVLFYLGLFLYGGTVLGISIVVAGSVLLVTALVGFCGLYSLLGIQTNQTKEQL' A
#
# COMPACT_ATOMS: atom_id res chain seq x y z
N MET A 1 16.00 -7.22 -5.34
CA MET A 1 14.77 -7.88 -5.85
C MET A 1 14.24 -7.07 -7.01
N LYS A 2 13.82 -7.70 -8.12
CA LYS A 2 13.27 -6.98 -9.28
C LYS A 2 11.88 -6.44 -8.88
N THR A 3 11.72 -5.12 -8.84
CA THR A 3 10.50 -4.47 -8.34
C THR A 3 9.41 -4.50 -9.42
N ASN A 4 8.30 -5.20 -9.16
CA ASN A 4 7.15 -5.29 -10.09
C ASN A 4 6.10 -4.18 -9.88
N VAL A 5 6.10 -3.54 -8.71
CA VAL A 5 5.16 -2.47 -8.35
C VAL A 5 5.76 -1.14 -8.78
N GLY A 6 5.11 -0.46 -9.73
CA GLY A 6 5.49 0.89 -10.13
C GLY A 6 5.29 1.91 -9.01
N SER A 7 6.04 3.01 -9.07
CA SER A 7 6.00 4.09 -8.08
C SER A 7 4.60 4.64 -7.83
N LEU A 8 3.71 4.58 -8.84
CA LEU A 8 2.31 5.00 -8.72
C LEU A 8 1.49 4.11 -7.77
N ASP A 9 1.58 2.77 -7.88
CA ASP A 9 0.81 1.87 -7.00
C ASP A 9 1.34 1.91 -5.56
N ARG A 10 2.66 2.07 -5.38
CA ARG A 10 3.24 2.35 -4.04
C ARG A 10 2.71 3.66 -3.46
N LEU A 11 2.64 4.72 -4.27
CA LEU A 11 2.14 6.02 -3.84
C LEU A 11 0.66 5.93 -3.43
N ILE A 12 -0.18 5.26 -4.22
CA ILE A 12 -1.61 5.06 -3.90
C ILE A 12 -1.76 4.30 -2.58
N ARG A 13 -1.02 3.21 -2.38
CA ARG A 13 -1.06 2.43 -1.12
C ARG A 13 -0.57 3.23 0.08
N LEU A 14 0.47 4.06 -0.09
CA LEU A 14 0.95 4.96 0.97
C LEU A 14 -0.09 6.03 1.32
N LEU A 15 -0.75 6.61 0.32
CA LEU A 15 -1.83 7.58 0.53
C LEU A 15 -3.02 6.94 1.27
N LEU A 16 -3.46 5.75 0.85
CA LEU A 16 -4.52 5.00 1.54
C LEU A 16 -4.13 4.68 2.99
N ALA A 17 -2.91 4.19 3.22
CA ALA A 17 -2.42 3.90 4.57
C ALA A 17 -2.42 5.15 5.46
N SER A 18 -1.98 6.29 4.91
CA SER A 18 -2.01 7.59 5.62
C SER A 18 -3.43 8.01 6.02
N VAL A 19 -4.39 7.90 5.09
CA VAL A 19 -5.81 8.22 5.36
C VAL A 19 -6.39 7.28 6.43
N LEU A 20 -6.09 5.98 6.36
CA LEU A 20 -6.56 5.02 7.36
C LEU A 20 -5.96 5.28 8.73
N PHE A 21 -4.68 5.64 8.83
CA PHE A 21 -4.09 6.03 10.12
C PHE A 21 -4.73 7.29 10.69
N TYR A 22 -5.00 8.30 9.85
CA TYR A 22 -5.70 9.49 10.30
C TYR A 22 -7.08 9.14 10.86
N LEU A 23 -7.87 8.34 10.13
CA LEU A 23 -9.19 7.88 10.56
C LEU A 23 -9.10 7.08 11.87
N GLY A 24 -8.24 6.07 11.92
CA GLY A 24 -8.18 5.13 13.02
C GLY A 24 -7.61 5.71 14.31
N LEU A 25 -6.64 6.63 14.22
CA LEU A 25 -6.01 7.25 15.39
C LEU A 25 -6.76 8.49 15.88
N PHE A 26 -7.25 9.35 14.97
CA PHE A 26 -7.84 10.65 15.35
C PHE A 26 -9.37 10.63 15.39
N LEU A 27 -10.04 9.99 14.45
CA LEU A 27 -11.52 9.97 14.41
C LEU A 27 -12.12 8.82 15.23
N TYR A 28 -11.48 7.65 15.18
CA TYR A 28 -11.96 6.42 15.82
C TYR A 28 -11.02 5.92 16.94
N GLY A 29 -10.14 6.78 17.43
CA GLY A 29 -9.13 6.44 18.43
C GLY A 29 -9.72 5.79 19.69
N GLY A 30 -9.05 4.76 20.21
CA GLY A 30 -9.47 4.04 21.42
C GLY A 30 -10.66 3.10 21.25
N THR A 31 -11.27 3.03 20.06
CA THR A 31 -12.35 2.08 19.75
C THR A 31 -11.82 0.81 19.09
N VAL A 32 -12.58 -0.28 19.20
CA VAL A 32 -12.28 -1.54 18.49
C VAL A 32 -12.20 -1.32 16.96
N LEU A 33 -13.06 -0.43 16.44
CA LEU A 33 -13.11 -0.07 15.03
C LEU A 33 -11.86 0.74 14.61
N GLY A 34 -11.39 1.65 15.45
CA GLY A 34 -10.13 2.37 15.22
C GLY A 34 -8.93 1.45 15.15
N ILE A 35 -8.84 0.47 16.06
CA ILE A 35 -7.76 -0.53 16.05
C ILE A 35 -7.78 -1.36 14.76
N SER A 36 -8.94 -1.83 14.31
CA SER A 36 -9.03 -2.61 13.06
C SER A 36 -8.69 -1.78 11.82
N ILE A 37 -9.06 -0.50 11.78
CA ILE A 37 -8.64 0.44 10.73
C ILE A 37 -7.11 0.61 10.71
N VAL A 38 -6.49 0.82 11.88
CA VAL A 38 -5.03 0.99 12.01
C VAL A 38 -4.29 -0.28 11.56
N VAL A 39 -4.81 -1.47 11.89
CA VAL A 39 -4.25 -2.75 11.42
C VAL A 39 -4.32 -2.83 9.90
N ALA A 40 -5.45 -2.50 9.29
CA ALA A 40 -5.59 -2.49 7.82
C ALA A 40 -4.61 -1.51 7.14
N GLY A 41 -4.46 -0.30 7.69
CA GLY A 41 -3.49 0.69 7.23
C GLY A 41 -2.04 0.19 7.32
N SER A 42 -1.70 -0.51 8.41
CA SER A 42 -0.37 -1.09 8.62
C SER A 42 -0.03 -2.16 7.57
N VAL A 43 -0.99 -3.02 7.23
CA VAL A 43 -0.80 -4.04 6.18
C VAL A 43 -0.53 -3.38 4.82
N LEU A 44 -1.30 -2.34 4.48
CA LEU A 44 -1.09 -1.58 3.24
C LEU A 44 0.27 -0.88 3.21
N LEU A 45 0.68 -0.26 4.32
CA LEU A 45 1.99 0.39 4.44
C LEU A 45 3.13 -0.61 4.24
N VAL A 46 3.11 -1.75 4.93
CA VAL A 46 4.13 -2.81 4.78
C VAL A 46 4.18 -3.29 3.33
N THR A 47 3.02 -3.50 2.70
CA THR A 47 2.97 -3.94 1.31
C THR A 47 3.55 -2.89 0.34
N ALA A 48 3.33 -1.59 0.61
CA ALA A 48 3.92 -0.51 -0.18
C ALA A 48 5.44 -0.39 0.00
N LEU A 49 5.94 -0.56 1.23
CA LEU A 49 7.37 -0.43 1.58
C LEU A 49 8.22 -1.59 1.05
N VAL A 50 7.73 -2.82 1.17
CA VAL A 50 8.41 -4.01 0.62
C VAL A 50 8.51 -3.91 -0.90
N GLY A 51 7.60 -3.15 -1.53
CA GLY A 51 7.75 -2.74 -2.92
C GLY A 51 7.67 -3.88 -3.93
N PHE A 52 7.22 -5.03 -3.44
CA PHE A 52 7.02 -6.28 -4.13
C PHE A 52 5.66 -6.81 -3.69
N CYS A 53 4.67 -6.73 -4.58
CA CYS A 53 3.38 -7.38 -4.37
C CYS A 53 3.52 -8.82 -4.87
N GLY A 54 3.62 -9.79 -3.95
CA GLY A 54 3.76 -11.20 -4.29
C GLY A 54 2.64 -11.72 -5.20
N LEU A 55 1.42 -11.20 -5.04
CA LEU A 55 0.28 -11.54 -5.89
C LEU A 55 0.48 -11.07 -7.34
N TYR A 56 1.00 -9.85 -7.55
CA TYR A 56 1.33 -9.37 -8.90
C TYR A 56 2.51 -10.15 -9.50
N SER A 57 3.42 -10.63 -8.66
CA SER A 57 4.52 -11.48 -9.12
C SER A 57 4.03 -12.86 -9.55
N LEU A 58 3.03 -13.42 -8.83
CA LEU A 58 2.36 -14.67 -9.17
C LEU A 58 1.49 -14.54 -10.44
N LEU A 59 0.87 -13.37 -10.64
CA LEU A 59 0.06 -13.06 -11.84
C LEU A 59 0.89 -12.56 -13.04
N GLY A 60 2.21 -12.37 -12.88
CA GLY A 60 3.08 -11.85 -13.94
C GLY A 60 2.87 -10.36 -14.29
N ILE A 61 2.12 -9.61 -13.47
CA ILE A 61 1.79 -8.20 -13.71
C ILE A 61 2.92 -7.31 -13.21
N GLN A 62 3.46 -6.47 -14.10
CA GLN A 62 4.41 -5.41 -13.76
C GLN A 62 3.77 -4.06 -14.03
N THR A 63 3.54 -3.28 -12.97
CA THR A 63 3.08 -1.87 -13.08
C THR A 63 4.24 -0.89 -13.07
N ASN A 64 5.47 -1.40 -12.96
CA ASN A 64 6.67 -0.63 -13.14
C ASN A 64 6.70 -0.13 -14.59
N GLN A 65 6.26 1.11 -14.79
CA GLN A 65 6.35 1.78 -16.08
C GLN A 65 7.82 2.06 -16.36
N THR A 66 8.50 1.12 -17.01
CA THR A 66 9.58 1.52 -17.90
C THR A 66 8.87 2.28 -19.01
N LYS A 67 9.01 3.60 -19.03
CA LYS A 67 8.74 4.39 -20.22
C LYS A 67 9.71 3.90 -21.30
N GLU A 68 9.36 2.85 -22.02
CA GLU A 68 9.78 2.70 -23.40
C GLU A 68 8.64 3.26 -24.24
N GLN A 69 8.57 4.58 -24.24
CA GLN A 69 7.97 5.35 -25.32
C GLN A 69 9.15 5.75 -26.20
N LEU A 70 9.59 4.85 -27.07
CA LEU A 70 10.35 5.19 -28.26
C LEU A 70 9.71 4.47 -29.45
#